data_AF-W9XTU0-F1
#
_entry.id   AF-W9XTU0-F1
#
_cell.length_a   1.000
_cell.length_b   1.000
_cell.length_c   1.000
_cell.angle_alpha   90.00
_cell.angle_beta   90.00
_cell.angle_gamma   90.00
#
_symmetry.space_group_name_H-M   'P 1'
#
loop_
_entity.id
_entity.type
_entity.pdbx_description
1 polymer ?
#
loop_
_entity_poly.entity_id
_entity_poly.type
_entity_poly.pdbx_seq_one_letter_code
_entity_poly.pdbx_strand_id
1 'polypeptide(L)'
;MAAPQPQPQTFTFTQVGSLSIKLDIYLTPSPAADAPILLWFHGGGLIQGCRARYGPHTVASVPKYGHVPLSPDYRLAPQATLAEILADALDALNGPEGSPLTTSQPQPRGSQ
;
A
#
# COMPACT_ATOMS: atom_id res chain seq x y z
N MET A 1 -18.91 2.18 21.71
CA MET A 1 -18.83 3.01 20.49
C MET A 1 -17.68 2.46 19.65
N ALA A 2 -17.86 2.24 18.35
CA ALA A 2 -16.78 1.77 17.48
C ALA A 2 -15.71 2.86 17.37
N ALA A 3 -14.42 2.49 17.41
CA ALA A 3 -13.34 3.43 17.17
C ALA A 3 -13.47 4.03 15.76
N PRO A 4 -13.16 5.33 15.58
CA PRO A 4 -13.19 5.97 14.27
C PRO A 4 -12.26 5.23 13.30
N GLN A 5 -12.75 4.96 12.10
CA GLN A 5 -12.00 4.26 11.08
C GLN A 5 -10.90 5.18 10.52
N PRO A 6 -9.68 4.67 10.32
CA PRO A 6 -8.60 5.46 9.74
C PRO A 6 -8.99 5.93 8.33
N GLN A 7 -8.69 7.19 8.04
CA GLN A 7 -8.91 7.78 6.72
C GLN A 7 -7.66 7.59 5.85
N PRO A 8 -7.81 7.42 4.53
CA PRO A 8 -6.67 7.27 3.63
C PRO A 8 -5.89 8.58 3.53
N GLN A 9 -4.57 8.47 3.56
CA GLN A 9 -3.64 9.51 3.15
C GLN A 9 -3.06 9.13 1.79
N THR A 10 -3.25 9.98 0.78
CA THR A 10 -2.81 9.70 -0.59
C THR A 10 -1.44 10.29 -0.88
N PHE A 11 -0.54 9.50 -1.45
CA PHE A 11 0.78 9.92 -1.90
C PHE A 11 1.02 9.52 -3.35
N THR A 12 1.72 10.36 -4.11
CA THR A 12 2.27 9.95 -5.41
C THR A 12 3.58 9.22 -5.16
N PHE A 13 3.73 7.99 -5.65
CA PHE A 13 4.95 7.21 -5.47
C PHE A 13 5.78 7.07 -6.74
N THR A 14 5.15 7.21 -7.92
CA THR A 14 5.84 7.23 -9.20
C THR A 14 5.09 8.11 -10.20
N GLN A 15 5.77 8.52 -11.26
CA GLN A 15 5.26 9.42 -12.29
C GLN A 15 5.70 8.92 -13.66
N VAL A 16 4.75 8.63 -14.55
CA VAL A 16 5.02 8.18 -15.92
C VAL A 16 4.52 9.24 -16.89
N GLY A 17 5.44 10.04 -17.42
CA GLY A 17 5.09 11.22 -18.21
C GLY A 17 4.23 12.19 -17.40
N SER A 18 3.00 12.46 -17.85
CA SER A 18 2.04 13.30 -17.11
C SER A 18 1.16 12.54 -16.13
N LEU A 19 1.24 11.20 -16.09
CA LEU A 19 0.43 10.37 -15.20
C LEU A 19 1.09 10.19 -13.83
N SER A 20 0.48 10.74 -12.78
CA SER A 20 0.84 10.45 -11.38
C SER A 20 0.21 9.16 -10.90
N ILE A 21 1.02 8.20 -10.46
CA ILE A 21 0.54 6.95 -9.88
C ILE A 21 0.62 7.07 -8.35
N LYS A 22 -0.51 6.82 -7.70
CA LYS A 22 -0.73 7.17 -6.29
C LYS A 22 -0.99 5.94 -5.45
N LEU A 23 -0.74 6.03 -4.16
CA LEU A 23 -1.13 5.03 -3.19
C LEU A 23 -1.84 5.67 -2.01
N ASP A 24 -2.72 4.91 -1.36
CA ASP A 24 -3.37 5.32 -0.11
C ASP A 24 -2.76 4.54 1.07
N ILE A 25 -2.47 5.26 2.15
CA ILE A 25 -1.97 4.73 3.42
C ILE A 25 -3.05 4.92 4.48
N TYR A 26 -3.35 3.89 5.27
CA TYR A 26 -4.28 4.00 6.39
C TYR A 26 -3.52 3.90 7.71
N LEU A 27 -3.40 5.02 8.42
CA LEU A 27 -2.69 5.11 9.68
C LEU A 27 -3.65 5.23 10.86
N THR A 28 -3.37 4.51 11.95
CA THR A 28 -3.94 4.83 13.26
C THR A 28 -3.35 6.14 13.80
N PRO A 29 -4.00 6.86 14.73
CA PRO A 29 -3.48 8.12 15.29
C PRO A 29 -2.08 8.02 15.93
N SER A 30 -1.71 6.84 16.44
CA SER A 30 -0.40 6.57 17.03
C SER A 30 0.11 5.21 16.51
N PRO A 31 0.60 5.15 15.25
CA PRO A 31 1.10 3.91 14.69
C PRO A 31 2.38 3.48 15.39
N ALA A 32 2.59 2.19 15.59
CA ALA A 32 3.86 1.67 16.08
C ALA A 32 4.97 1.95 15.04
N ALA A 33 6.17 2.30 15.51
CA ALA A 33 7.29 2.63 14.63
C ALA A 33 7.71 1.46 13.73
N ASP A 34 7.48 0.23 14.20
CA ASP A 34 7.78 -1.05 13.55
C ASP A 34 6.51 -1.79 13.09
N ALA A 35 5.39 -1.06 12.92
CA ALA A 35 4.14 -1.66 12.47
C ALA A 35 4.33 -2.37 11.11
N PRO A 36 3.87 -3.63 10.97
CA PRO A 36 4.00 -4.37 9.71
C PRO A 36 3.20 -3.69 8.60
N ILE A 37 3.74 -3.71 7.40
CA ILE A 37 3.11 -3.14 6.20
C ILE A 37 2.29 -4.23 5.48
N LEU A 38 1.07 -3.89 5.09
CA LEU A 38 0.22 -4.73 4.23
C LEU A 38 0.07 -4.04 2.85
N LEU A 39 0.89 -4.44 1.89
CA LEU A 39 0.75 -3.96 0.50
C LEU A 39 -0.36 -4.73 -0.21
N TRP A 40 -1.42 -4.04 -0.64
CA TRP A 40 -2.60 -4.62 -1.26
C TRP A 40 -2.86 -4.05 -2.64
N PHE A 41 -2.81 -4.90 -3.66
CA PHE A 41 -3.19 -4.54 -5.03
C PHE A 41 -4.67 -4.84 -5.24
N HIS A 42 -5.39 -3.87 -5.81
CA HIS A 42 -6.82 -4.04 -6.07
C HIS A 42 -7.08 -5.12 -7.12
N GLY A 43 -8.27 -5.73 -7.06
CA GLY A 43 -8.73 -6.66 -8.11
C GLY A 43 -9.19 -5.94 -9.38
N GLY A 44 -9.87 -6.66 -10.28
CA GLY A 44 -10.46 -6.10 -11.49
C GLY A 44 -9.81 -6.53 -12.80
N GLY A 45 -9.01 -7.61 -12.78
CA GLY A 45 -8.46 -8.24 -13.98
C GLY A 45 -7.49 -7.34 -14.76
N LEU A 46 -6.80 -6.43 -14.06
CA LEU A 46 -5.84 -5.45 -14.62
C LEU A 46 -6.46 -4.39 -15.55
N ILE A 47 -7.78 -4.37 -15.73
CA ILE A 47 -8.48 -3.49 -16.67
C ILE A 47 -9.30 -2.42 -15.94
N GLN A 48 -9.58 -2.62 -14.65
CA GLN A 48 -10.37 -1.70 -13.84
C GLN A 48 -9.98 -1.79 -12.35
N GLY A 49 -10.38 -0.77 -11.61
CA GLY A 49 -10.15 -0.65 -10.18
C GLY A 49 -9.37 0.61 -9.84
N CYS A 50 -9.17 0.83 -8.54
CA CYS A 50 -8.33 1.89 -8.02
C CYS A 50 -8.02 1.61 -6.54
N ARG A 51 -7.03 2.33 -6.02
CA ARG A 51 -6.59 2.28 -4.62
C ARG A 51 -7.71 2.45 -3.59
N ALA A 52 -8.76 3.20 -3.93
CA ALA A 52 -9.89 3.48 -3.04
C ALA A 52 -10.85 2.29 -2.86
N ARG A 53 -10.67 1.17 -3.59
CA ARG A 53 -11.51 -0.03 -3.44
C ARG A 53 -11.15 -0.89 -2.22
N TYR A 54 -10.43 -0.34 -1.25
CA TYR A 54 -10.13 -1.00 0.01
C TYR A 54 -11.42 -1.19 0.83
N GLY A 55 -11.78 -2.44 1.11
CA GLY A 55 -13.06 -2.78 1.74
C GLY A 55 -13.16 -2.30 3.20
N PRO A 56 -14.38 -1.98 3.70
CA PRO A 56 -14.57 -1.51 5.08
C PRO A 56 -14.04 -2.49 6.14
N HIS A 57 -14.12 -3.79 5.88
CA HIS A 57 -13.60 -4.83 6.76
C HIS A 57 -12.07 -4.78 6.87
N THR A 58 -11.39 -4.39 5.79
CA THR A 58 -9.94 -4.27 5.76
C THR A 58 -9.47 -3.00 6.46
N VAL A 59 -10.19 -1.88 6.30
CA VAL A 59 -9.96 -0.66 7.09
C VAL A 59 -10.16 -0.93 8.59
N ALA A 60 -11.20 -1.68 8.96
CA ALA A 60 -11.46 -2.06 10.35
C ALA A 60 -10.40 -3.00 10.94
N SER A 61 -9.62 -3.67 10.10
CA SER A 61 -8.54 -4.56 10.52
C SER A 61 -7.29 -3.80 11.01
N VAL A 62 -7.11 -2.55 10.57
CA VAL A 62 -5.97 -1.69 10.91
C VAL A 62 -5.82 -1.49 12.42
N PRO A 63 -6.80 -0.95 13.17
CA PRO A 63 -6.68 -0.81 14.62
C PRO A 63 -6.71 -2.15 15.35
N LYS A 64 -7.26 -3.20 14.74
CA LYS A 64 -7.39 -4.52 15.37
C LYS A 64 -6.06 -5.28 15.41
N TYR A 65 -5.27 -5.19 14.34
CA TYR A 65 -4.06 -5.97 14.17
C TYR A 65 -2.78 -5.12 14.13
N GLY A 66 -2.90 -3.78 14.18
CA GLY A 66 -1.75 -2.88 14.29
C GLY A 66 -0.83 -2.87 13.07
N HIS A 67 -1.36 -3.11 11.87
CA HIS A 67 -0.61 -3.04 10.61
C HIS A 67 -0.94 -1.77 9.83
N VAL A 68 -0.08 -1.41 8.89
CA VAL A 68 -0.24 -0.25 8.00
C VAL A 68 -0.53 -0.72 6.59
N PRO A 69 -1.79 -0.69 6.12
CA PRO A 69 -2.08 -1.06 4.75
C PRO A 69 -1.72 0.05 3.76
N LEU A 70 -1.15 -0.37 2.65
CA LEU A 70 -0.80 0.42 1.48
C LEU A 70 -1.61 -0.10 0.30
N SER A 71 -2.34 0.79 -0.36
CA SER A 71 -3.15 0.45 -1.54
C SER A 71 -2.67 1.31 -2.72
N PRO A 72 -1.78 0.80 -3.59
CA PRO A 72 -1.33 1.52 -4.78
C PRO A 72 -2.32 1.40 -5.94
N ASP A 73 -2.41 2.48 -6.73
CA ASP A 73 -2.81 2.42 -8.13
C ASP A 73 -1.67 1.84 -8.96
N TYR A 74 -2.02 1.31 -10.13
CA TYR A 74 -1.11 0.91 -11.17
C TYR A 74 -1.80 1.17 -12.52
N ARG A 75 -1.03 1.32 -13.60
CA ARG A 75 -1.64 1.52 -14.93
C ARG A 75 -2.52 0.33 -15.30
N LEU A 76 -3.54 0.57 -16.13
CA LEU A 76 -4.51 -0.47 -16.50
C LEU A 76 -4.37 -0.86 -17.96
N ALA A 77 -4.61 -2.13 -18.25
CA ALA A 77 -4.77 -2.63 -19.60
C ALA A 77 -6.10 -2.14 -20.20
N PRO A 78 -6.19 -1.97 -21.53
CA PRO A 78 -5.14 -2.18 -22.52
C PRO A 78 -4.17 -0.99 -22.71
N GLN A 79 -4.37 0.13 -22.00
CA GLN A 79 -3.56 1.35 -22.17
C GLN A 79 -2.11 1.17 -21.71
N ALA A 80 -1.87 0.25 -20.77
CA ALA A 80 -0.54 -0.22 -20.38
C ALA A 80 -0.38 -1.72 -20.64
N THR A 81 0.85 -2.10 -20.96
CA THR A 81 1.28 -3.48 -21.12
C THR A 81 1.46 -4.18 -19.76
N LEU A 82 1.42 -5.51 -19.72
CA LEU A 82 1.67 -6.26 -18.47
C LEU A 82 3.03 -5.92 -17.84
N ALA A 83 4.06 -5.66 -18.65
CA ALA A 83 5.39 -5.29 -18.18
C ALA A 83 5.37 -3.93 -17.46
N GLU A 84 4.63 -2.97 -17.99
CA GLU A 84 4.44 -1.65 -17.38
C GLU A 84 3.64 -1.73 -16.08
N ILE A 85 2.59 -2.54 -16.04
CA ILE A 85 1.80 -2.79 -14.82
C ILE A 85 2.68 -3.41 -13.73
N LEU A 86 3.52 -4.38 -14.10
CA LEU A 86 4.46 -5.01 -13.18
C LEU A 86 5.50 -4.01 -12.66
N ALA A 87 6.01 -3.12 -13.53
CA ALA A 87 6.92 -2.07 -13.13
C ALA A 87 6.29 -1.14 -12.08
N ASP A 88 5.04 -0.71 -12.30
CA ASP A 88 4.32 0.13 -11.33
C ASP A 88 4.12 -0.60 -9.98
N ALA A 89 3.86 -1.91 -10.00
CA ALA A 89 3.72 -2.72 -8.79
C ALA A 89 5.05 -2.89 -8.03
N LEU A 90 6.16 -3.02 -8.75
CA LEU A 90 7.51 -3.07 -8.17
C LEU A 90 7.91 -1.71 -7.60
N ASP A 91 7.59 -0.61 -8.27
CA ASP A 91 7.79 0.74 -7.74
C ASP A 91 7.02 0.93 -6.43
N ALA A 92 5.78 0.45 -6.34
CA ALA A 92 4.99 0.51 -5.10
C ALA A 92 5.63 -0.29 -3.95
N LEU A 93 6.29 -1.42 -4.26
CA LEU A 93 7.02 -2.21 -3.28
C LEU A 93 8.31 -1.52 -2.82
N ASN A 94 9.01 -0.85 -3.74
CA ASN A 94 10.27 -0.17 -3.45
C ASN A 94 10.07 1.23 -2.83
N GLY A 95 8.87 1.79 -2.89
CA GLY A 95 8.54 3.10 -2.34
C GLY A 95 8.93 4.28 -3.27
N PRO A 96 8.52 5.52 -2.92
CA PRO A 96 8.90 6.72 -3.66
C PRO A 96 10.42 6.88 -3.67
N GLU A 97 11.00 7.01 -4.88
CA GLU A 97 12.42 7.17 -5.20
C GLU A 97 13.41 6.60 -4.16
N GLY A 98 13.57 5.27 -4.18
CA GLY A 98 14.80 4.62 -3.72
C GLY A 98 14.94 4.37 -2.22
N SER A 99 13.91 4.63 -1.41
CA SER A 99 13.88 4.16 -0.01
C SER A 99 13.05 2.88 0.09
N PRO A 100 13.67 1.67 0.09
CA PRO A 100 12.92 0.43 0.17
C PRO A 100 12.00 0.43 1.40
N LEU A 101 10.77 -0.06 1.23
CA LEU A 101 9.90 -0.46 2.34
C LEU A 101 10.59 -1.63 3.06
N THR A 102 11.56 -1.32 3.91
CA THR A 102 12.39 -2.30 4.58
C THR A 102 11.52 -3.05 5.56
N THR A 103 11.34 -4.34 5.31
CA THR A 103 10.88 -5.27 6.32
C THR A 103 12.02 -5.37 7.34
N SER A 104 11.78 -4.95 8.58
CA SER A 104 12.70 -5.27 9.67
C SER A 104 12.84 -6.80 9.72
N GLN A 105 14.05 -7.31 9.50
CA GLN A 105 14.30 -8.74 9.68
C GLN A 105 13.94 -9.14 11.12
N PRO A 106 13.36 -10.33 11.34
CA PRO A 106 13.11 -10.81 12.70
C PRO A 106 14.46 -10.95 13.41
N GLN A 107 14.64 -10.14 14.46
CA GLN A 107 15.82 -10.18 15.30
C GLN A 107 15.90 -11.58 15.95
N PRO A 108 17.02 -12.31 15.83
CA PRO A 108 17.12 -13.65 16.41
C PRO A 108 16.88 -13.52 17.92
N ARG A 109 15.93 -14.30 18.45
CA ARG A 109 15.70 -14.41 19.89
C ARG A 109 17.03 -14.80 20.53
N GLY A 110 17.63 -13.86 21.23
CA GLY A 110 18.79 -14.12 22.06
C GLY A 110 18.42 -15.22 23.06
N SER A 111 19.18 -16.30 23.04
CA SER A 111 19.20 -17.29 24.10
C SER A 111 19.79 -16.61 25.35
N GLN A 112 18.92 -16.26 26.30
CA GLN A 112 19.25 -16.21 27.71
C GLN A 112 18.50 -17.34 28.41
#